data_AF-A0AAQ3R5M9-F1
#
_entry.id   AF-A0AAQ3R5M9-F1
#
_cell.length_a   1.000
_cell.length_b   1.000
_cell.length_c   1.000
_cell.angle_alpha   90.00
_cell.angle_beta   90.00
_cell.angle_gamma   90.00
#
_symmetry.space_group_name_H-M   'P 1'
#
loop_
_entity.id
_entity.type
_entity.pdbx_description
1 polymer ?
#
loop_
_entity_poly.entity_id
_entity_poly.type
_entity_poly.pdbx_seq_one_letter_code
_entity_poly.pdbx_strand_id
1 'polypeptide(L)'
;MSSPNSTEIEAPPHLLELLAKLHQRSLDEEALIKAPGGGYDKIRGSLQDDPAALKRYQDDLMRDKFIALDADKACFMYNLVRCTRALNVVECGTSYGVSTIYLALAVGQNAEAANKSTGEAKVIATEYEPSKAKVAKEHWHQAGESVEPWIEFREGDLLQTLKSDMPLIDFVLFDIWTDMVVPTLDILEPRLKHGAVLLVDNTVASRGGYEAFLARIKAENSNYKSMTLPFDGGLEMVTYWPR
;
A
#
# COMPACT_ATOMS: atom_id res chain seq x y z
N MET A 1 -9.74 -13.81 -3.02
CA MET A 1 -9.08 -14.13 -4.31
C MET A 1 -8.01 -15.18 -4.06
N SER A 2 -7.57 -15.94 -5.06
CA SER A 2 -6.53 -16.97 -4.89
C SER A 2 -5.16 -16.34 -4.61
N SER A 3 -4.30 -17.05 -3.87
CA SER A 3 -2.91 -16.67 -3.63
C SER A 3 -2.14 -16.43 -4.94
N PRO A 4 -1.13 -15.55 -4.95
CA PRO A 4 -0.28 -15.33 -6.11
C PRO A 4 0.36 -16.65 -6.56
N ASN A 5 0.48 -16.85 -7.86
CA ASN A 5 1.20 -18.00 -8.42
C ASN A 5 2.38 -17.55 -9.30
N SER A 6 3.23 -18.51 -9.69
CA SER A 6 4.44 -18.25 -10.47
C SER A 6 4.21 -17.70 -11.88
N THR A 7 2.96 -17.65 -12.37
CA THR A 7 2.63 -17.02 -13.65
C THR A 7 2.32 -15.53 -13.51
N GLU A 8 2.08 -15.05 -12.28
CA GLU A 8 1.69 -13.65 -12.00
C GLU A 8 2.87 -12.82 -11.50
N ILE A 9 3.78 -13.41 -10.73
CA ILE A 9 5.01 -12.78 -10.25
C ILE A 9 6.21 -13.72 -10.38
N GLU A 10 7.40 -13.16 -10.64
CA GLU A 10 8.65 -13.90 -10.67
C GLU A 10 9.26 -13.90 -9.26
N ALA A 11 9.09 -14.99 -8.53
CA ALA A 11 9.56 -15.14 -7.15
C ALA A 11 10.05 -16.56 -6.86
N PRO A 12 11.02 -16.75 -5.95
CA PRO A 12 11.45 -18.07 -5.53
C PRO A 12 10.32 -18.82 -4.78
N PRO A 13 10.30 -20.17 -4.78
CA PRO A 13 9.20 -20.95 -4.20
C PRO A 13 8.87 -20.63 -2.74
N HIS A 14 9.90 -20.44 -1.89
CA HIS A 14 9.68 -20.13 -0.47
C HIS A 14 8.93 -18.79 -0.28
N LEU A 15 9.17 -17.83 -1.17
CA LEU A 15 8.50 -16.53 -1.12
C LEU A 15 7.05 -16.63 -1.57
N LEU A 16 6.77 -17.44 -2.59
CA LEU A 16 5.39 -17.74 -3.01
C LEU A 16 4.60 -18.44 -1.90
N GLU A 17 5.22 -19.40 -1.21
CA GLU A 17 4.62 -20.08 -0.05
C GLU A 17 4.35 -19.12 1.11
N LEU A 18 5.29 -18.22 1.42
CA LEU A 18 5.11 -17.18 2.43
C LEU A 18 3.94 -16.26 2.06
N LEU A 19 3.92 -15.71 0.85
CA LEU A 19 2.86 -14.83 0.38
C LEU A 19 1.49 -15.51 0.40
N ALA A 20 1.42 -16.78 0.00
CA ALA A 20 0.18 -17.56 0.07
C ALA A 20 -0.34 -17.71 1.51
N LYS A 21 0.56 -18.00 2.46
CA LYS A 21 0.21 -18.10 3.89
C LYS A 21 -0.27 -16.75 4.46
N LEU A 22 0.41 -15.66 4.11
CA LEU A 22 0.05 -14.32 4.62
C LEU A 22 -1.29 -13.85 4.03
N HIS A 23 -1.53 -14.06 2.75
CA HIS A 23 -2.83 -13.77 2.13
C HIS A 23 -3.95 -14.62 2.69
N GLN A 24 -3.72 -15.91 2.94
CA GLN A 24 -4.73 -16.75 3.59
C GLN A 24 -5.09 -16.24 4.98
N ARG A 25 -4.09 -15.83 5.77
CA ARG A 25 -4.31 -15.21 7.08
C ARG A 25 -5.15 -13.94 6.97
N SER A 26 -4.91 -13.10 5.97
CA SER A 26 -5.72 -11.89 5.72
C SER A 26 -7.17 -12.23 5.43
N LEU A 27 -7.41 -13.20 4.53
CA LEU A 27 -8.74 -13.65 4.18
C LEU A 27 -9.49 -14.25 5.38
N ASP A 28 -8.81 -15.02 6.22
CA ASP A 28 -9.38 -15.59 7.44
C ASP A 28 -9.80 -14.49 8.42
N GLU A 29 -8.96 -13.46 8.62
CA GLU A 29 -9.27 -12.31 9.48
C GLU A 29 -10.47 -11.50 8.93
N GLU A 30 -10.49 -11.23 7.62
CA GLU A 30 -11.63 -10.55 6.98
C GLU A 30 -12.94 -11.33 7.12
N ALA A 31 -12.88 -12.65 6.96
CA ALA A 31 -14.06 -13.51 7.10
C ALA A 31 -14.63 -13.42 8.51
N LEU A 32 -13.79 -13.38 9.55
CA LEU A 32 -14.21 -13.20 10.94
C LEU A 32 -14.84 -11.82 11.19
N ILE A 33 -14.29 -10.77 10.58
CA ILE A 33 -14.84 -9.41 10.71
C ILE A 33 -16.21 -9.29 10.03
N LYS A 34 -16.35 -9.90 8.84
CA LYS A 34 -17.55 -9.83 7.98
C LYS A 34 -18.64 -10.86 8.36
N ALA A 35 -18.34 -11.86 9.17
CA ALA A 35 -19.29 -12.89 9.59
C ALA A 35 -20.48 -12.30 10.38
N PRO A 36 -21.64 -12.98 10.39
CA PRO A 36 -22.76 -12.62 11.26
C PRO A 36 -22.34 -12.52 12.73
N GLY A 37 -22.59 -11.38 13.36
CA GLY A 37 -22.14 -11.09 14.74
C GLY A 37 -20.64 -10.74 14.86
N GLY A 38 -19.95 -10.59 13.74
CA GLY A 38 -18.57 -10.12 13.62
C GLY A 38 -18.40 -8.64 13.95
N GLY A 39 -17.20 -8.11 13.68
CA GLY A 39 -16.80 -6.76 14.09
C GLY A 39 -17.75 -5.66 13.58
N TYR A 40 -18.21 -5.76 12.33
CA TYR A 40 -19.14 -4.80 11.74
C TYR A 40 -20.58 -4.93 12.25
N ASP A 41 -21.02 -6.15 12.57
CA ASP A 41 -22.40 -6.41 13.00
C ASP A 41 -22.69 -5.97 14.43
N LYS A 42 -21.67 -5.96 15.31
CA LYS A 42 -21.83 -5.64 16.74
C LYS A 42 -22.38 -4.25 17.03
N ILE A 43 -22.30 -3.32 16.09
CA ILE A 43 -22.69 -1.91 16.28
C ILE A 43 -23.59 -1.36 15.16
N ARG A 44 -23.93 -2.19 14.16
CA ARG A 44 -24.61 -1.74 12.93
C ARG A 44 -25.95 -1.06 13.19
N GLY A 45 -26.60 -1.33 14.33
CA GLY A 45 -27.85 -0.69 14.75
C GLY A 45 -27.72 0.36 15.86
N SER A 46 -26.59 0.47 16.58
CA SER A 46 -26.46 1.35 17.74
C SER A 46 -25.73 2.67 17.45
N LEU A 47 -24.88 2.70 16.42
CA LEU A 47 -24.10 3.88 16.03
C LEU A 47 -24.53 4.45 14.67
N GLN A 48 -25.62 3.96 14.09
CA GLN A 48 -26.06 4.36 12.74
C GLN A 48 -26.38 5.86 12.64
N ASP A 49 -26.89 6.46 13.72
CA ASP A 49 -27.27 7.88 13.77
C ASP A 49 -26.09 8.82 14.13
N ASP A 50 -24.90 8.28 14.43
CA ASP A 50 -23.67 9.04 14.67
C ASP A 50 -22.53 8.53 13.76
N PRO A 51 -22.42 9.07 12.53
CA PRO A 51 -21.39 8.67 11.58
C PRO A 51 -19.95 8.83 12.11
N ALA A 52 -19.71 9.79 13.01
CA ALA A 52 -18.37 10.03 13.57
C ALA A 52 -18.02 8.98 14.63
N ALA A 53 -18.98 8.55 15.46
CA ALA A 53 -18.79 7.42 16.36
C ALA A 53 -18.64 6.10 15.61
N LEU A 54 -19.43 5.88 14.56
CA LEU A 54 -19.32 4.71 13.69
C LEU A 54 -17.92 4.62 13.06
N LYS A 55 -17.42 5.73 12.49
CA LYS A 55 -16.07 5.80 11.92
C LYS A 55 -15.01 5.47 12.97
N ARG A 56 -15.05 6.11 14.16
CA ARG A 56 -14.06 5.84 15.23
C ARG A 56 -14.02 4.38 15.65
N TYR A 57 -15.19 3.75 15.81
CA TYR A 57 -15.25 2.33 16.11
C TYR A 57 -14.65 1.47 14.98
N GLN A 58 -14.96 1.79 13.72
CA GLN A 58 -14.39 1.07 12.58
C GLN A 58 -12.87 1.22 12.56
N ASP A 59 -12.36 2.44 12.76
CA ASP A 59 -10.92 2.71 12.82
C ASP A 59 -10.27 1.90 13.95
N ASP A 60 -10.86 1.88 15.15
CA ASP A 60 -10.36 1.11 16.29
C ASP A 60 -10.44 -0.39 16.07
N LEU A 61 -11.51 -0.89 15.44
CA LEU A 61 -11.68 -2.28 15.10
C LEU A 61 -10.62 -2.75 14.11
N MET A 62 -10.27 -1.92 13.12
CA MET A 62 -9.34 -2.28 12.04
C MET A 62 -7.88 -2.06 12.42
N ARG A 63 -7.58 -1.29 13.46
CA ARG A 63 -6.23 -0.90 13.89
C ARG A 63 -5.26 -2.08 14.03
N ASP A 64 -5.73 -3.20 14.56
CA ASP A 64 -4.93 -4.39 14.88
C ASP A 64 -5.26 -5.60 14.00
N LYS A 65 -6.03 -5.40 12.93
CA LYS A 65 -6.47 -6.49 12.06
C LYS A 65 -5.45 -6.75 10.97
N PHE A 66 -5.19 -8.03 10.74
CA PHE A 66 -4.33 -8.48 9.66
C PHE A 66 -5.11 -8.37 8.34
N ILE A 67 -5.18 -7.17 7.78
CA ILE A 67 -5.71 -6.93 6.44
C ILE A 67 -4.56 -6.51 5.56
N ALA A 68 -4.31 -7.29 4.52
CA ALA A 68 -3.33 -7.02 3.48
C ALA A 68 -4.02 -6.48 2.23
N LEU A 69 -3.30 -5.69 1.44
CA LEU A 69 -3.67 -5.41 0.06
C LEU A 69 -4.00 -6.72 -0.67
N ASP A 70 -5.11 -6.76 -1.40
CA ASP A 70 -5.56 -7.96 -2.09
C ASP A 70 -4.47 -8.56 -3.00
N ALA A 71 -4.39 -9.89 -3.05
CA ALA A 71 -3.35 -10.60 -3.81
C ALA A 71 -3.29 -10.19 -5.28
N ASP A 72 -4.42 -9.99 -5.95
CA ASP A 72 -4.48 -9.59 -7.36
C ASP A 72 -4.04 -8.13 -7.57
N LYS A 73 -4.41 -7.22 -6.67
CA LYS A 73 -3.91 -5.84 -6.63
C LYS A 73 -2.40 -5.82 -6.40
N ALA A 74 -1.89 -6.65 -5.50
CA ALA A 74 -0.47 -6.78 -5.21
C ALA A 74 0.31 -7.33 -6.42
N CYS A 75 -0.22 -8.33 -7.12
CA CYS A 75 0.34 -8.82 -8.39
C CYS A 75 0.34 -7.75 -9.48
N PHE A 76 -0.74 -6.99 -9.62
CA PHE A 76 -0.81 -5.87 -10.55
C PHE A 76 0.23 -4.81 -10.23
N MET A 77 0.33 -4.40 -8.96
CA MET A 77 1.31 -3.44 -8.46
C MET A 77 2.74 -3.90 -8.74
N TYR A 78 3.07 -5.16 -8.43
CA TYR A 78 4.37 -5.76 -8.74
C TYR A 78 4.71 -5.61 -10.23
N ASN A 79 3.80 -6.01 -11.12
CA ASN A 79 4.01 -5.94 -12.56
C ASN A 79 4.13 -4.50 -13.06
N LEU A 80 3.40 -3.56 -12.46
CA LEU A 80 3.48 -2.14 -12.78
C LEU A 80 4.83 -1.54 -12.37
N VAL A 81 5.35 -1.90 -11.19
CA VAL A 81 6.71 -1.51 -10.76
C VAL A 81 7.76 -2.09 -11.70
N ARG A 82 7.65 -3.37 -12.10
CA ARG A 82 8.56 -4.01 -13.06
C ARG A 82 8.51 -3.32 -14.44
N CYS A 83 7.32 -3.07 -14.99
CA CYS A 83 7.20 -2.53 -16.35
C CYS A 83 7.61 -1.06 -16.46
N THR A 84 7.42 -0.28 -15.40
CA THR A 84 7.87 1.13 -15.33
C THR A 84 9.34 1.25 -14.97
N ARG A 85 10.01 0.16 -14.59
CA ARG A 85 11.39 0.12 -14.10
C ARG A 85 11.59 1.04 -12.89
N ALA A 86 10.56 1.19 -12.06
CA ALA A 86 10.63 2.02 -10.86
C ALA A 86 11.72 1.50 -9.90
N LEU A 87 12.51 2.42 -9.35
CA LEU A 87 13.63 2.11 -8.46
C LEU A 87 13.42 2.70 -7.06
N ASN A 88 12.76 3.85 -6.97
CA ASN A 88 12.49 4.52 -5.70
C ASN A 88 10.98 4.59 -5.47
N VAL A 89 10.51 3.74 -4.56
CA VAL A 89 9.10 3.56 -4.24
C VAL A 89 8.82 4.05 -2.83
N VAL A 90 7.66 4.67 -2.62
CA VAL A 90 7.16 5.00 -1.28
C VAL A 90 5.90 4.20 -0.99
N GLU A 91 5.87 3.50 0.14
CA GLU A 91 4.67 2.83 0.65
C GLU A 91 4.14 3.61 1.86
N CYS A 92 2.92 4.10 1.71
CA CYS A 92 2.17 4.77 2.77
C CYS A 92 1.16 3.76 3.33
N GLY A 93 1.45 3.23 4.54
CA GLY A 93 0.63 2.22 5.20
C GLY A 93 1.11 0.79 4.98
N THR A 94 2.24 0.45 5.60
CA THR A 94 2.86 -0.88 5.50
C THR A 94 2.06 -1.98 6.20
N SER A 95 1.37 -1.67 7.30
CA SER A 95 0.65 -2.65 8.12
C SER A 95 1.57 -3.81 8.53
N TYR A 96 1.20 -5.06 8.22
CA TYR A 96 2.00 -6.26 8.48
C TYR A 96 3.01 -6.60 7.37
N GLY A 97 3.22 -5.71 6.40
CA GLY A 97 4.32 -5.77 5.45
C GLY A 97 4.12 -6.63 4.21
N VAL A 98 2.89 -7.08 3.92
CA VAL A 98 2.62 -8.00 2.79
C VAL A 98 2.83 -7.31 1.45
N SER A 99 2.23 -6.13 1.23
CA SER A 99 2.43 -5.32 0.01
C SER A 99 3.90 -4.91 -0.17
N THR A 100 4.60 -4.61 0.93
CA THR A 100 6.02 -4.26 0.91
C THR A 100 6.88 -5.37 0.31
N ILE A 101 6.53 -6.64 0.54
CA ILE A 101 7.25 -7.78 -0.05
C ILE A 101 7.20 -7.72 -1.58
N TYR A 102 6.02 -7.44 -2.16
CA TYR A 102 5.86 -7.31 -3.62
C TYR A 102 6.63 -6.12 -4.17
N LEU A 103 6.52 -4.96 -3.49
CA LEU A 103 7.24 -3.75 -3.90
C LEU A 103 8.75 -3.97 -3.87
N ALA A 104 9.28 -4.52 -2.78
CA ALA A 104 10.71 -4.71 -2.59
C ALA A 104 11.28 -5.77 -3.53
N LEU A 105 10.54 -6.86 -3.78
CA LEU A 105 10.92 -7.85 -4.78
C LEU A 105 11.02 -7.20 -6.18
N ALA A 106 10.01 -6.43 -6.58
CA ALA A 106 10.00 -5.77 -7.89
C ALA A 106 11.11 -4.73 -8.03
N VAL A 107 11.34 -3.91 -7.00
CA VAL A 107 12.42 -2.92 -6.96
C VAL A 107 13.77 -3.61 -7.02
N GLY A 108 13.99 -4.68 -6.26
CA GLY A 108 15.24 -5.42 -6.28
C GLY A 108 15.58 -5.99 -7.64
N GLN A 109 14.60 -6.60 -8.31
CA GLN A 109 14.77 -7.13 -9.67
C GLN A 109 15.06 -6.02 -10.70
N ASN A 110 14.40 -4.85 -10.57
CA ASN A 110 14.70 -3.69 -11.40
C ASN A 110 16.12 -3.15 -11.14
N ALA A 111 16.53 -3.11 -9.88
CA ALA A 111 17.83 -2.62 -9.45
C ALA A 111 18.95 -3.53 -9.95
N GLU A 112 18.82 -4.85 -9.79
CA GLU A 112 19.75 -5.85 -10.33
C GLU A 112 19.89 -5.70 -11.85
N ALA A 113 18.77 -5.62 -12.58
CA ALA A 113 18.78 -5.45 -14.03
C ALA A 113 19.43 -4.12 -14.48
N ALA A 114 19.48 -3.11 -13.61
CA ALA A 114 20.10 -1.81 -13.85
C ALA A 114 21.49 -1.65 -13.19
N ASN A 115 22.04 -2.69 -12.57
CA ASN A 115 23.27 -2.65 -11.76
C ASN A 115 23.25 -1.56 -10.68
N LYS A 116 22.15 -1.46 -9.93
CA LYS A 116 21.94 -0.47 -8.88
C LYS A 116 22.09 -1.08 -7.49
N SER A 117 22.69 -0.29 -6.60
CA SER A 117 22.80 -0.63 -5.18
C SER A 117 21.54 -0.24 -4.38
N THR A 118 21.43 -0.73 -3.14
CA THR A 118 20.37 -0.33 -2.19
C THR A 118 20.41 1.15 -1.80
N GLY A 119 21.52 1.85 -2.10
CA GLY A 119 21.61 3.31 -1.99
C GLY A 119 20.93 4.05 -3.15
N GLU A 120 20.72 3.39 -4.29
CA GLU A 120 20.17 3.99 -5.52
C GLU A 120 18.74 3.52 -5.85
N ALA A 121 18.29 2.43 -5.22
CA ALA A 121 16.97 1.85 -5.36
C ALA A 121 16.49 1.29 -4.02
N LYS A 122 15.24 1.56 -3.67
CA LYS A 122 14.62 1.15 -2.40
C LYS A 122 13.11 1.34 -2.40
N VAL A 123 12.46 0.63 -1.49
CA VAL A 123 11.10 0.90 -1.00
C VAL A 123 11.23 1.62 0.33
N ILE A 124 10.74 2.85 0.42
CA ILE A 124 10.58 3.56 1.68
C ILE A 124 9.22 3.17 2.25
N ALA A 125 9.24 2.27 3.23
CA ALA A 125 8.05 1.70 3.87
C ALA A 125 7.73 2.43 5.19
N THR A 126 6.46 2.74 5.44
CA THR A 126 6.03 3.51 6.62
C THR A 126 4.94 2.81 7.42
N GLU A 127 5.13 2.68 8.73
CA GLU A 127 4.11 2.17 9.66
C GLU A 127 4.16 2.93 10.97
N TYR A 128 2.97 3.32 11.45
CA TYR A 128 2.80 4.07 12.68
C TYR A 128 2.83 3.19 13.92
N GLU A 129 2.16 2.03 13.87
CA GLU A 129 1.94 1.16 15.03
C GLU A 129 3.15 0.22 15.25
N PRO A 130 3.91 0.36 16.36
CA PRO A 130 5.14 -0.42 16.59
C PRO A 130 4.92 -1.95 16.63
N SER A 131 3.72 -2.38 17.05
CA SER A 131 3.37 -3.80 17.12
C SER A 131 3.27 -4.42 15.72
N LYS A 132 2.65 -3.73 14.76
CA LYS A 132 2.59 -4.15 13.35
C LYS A 132 3.96 -4.05 12.70
N ALA A 133 4.68 -2.96 12.93
CA ALA A 133 6.04 -2.74 12.44
C ALA A 133 6.99 -3.90 12.79
N LYS A 134 6.93 -4.38 14.04
CA LYS A 134 7.72 -5.54 14.48
C LYS A 134 7.41 -6.81 13.67
N VAL A 135 6.14 -7.07 13.42
CA VAL A 135 5.70 -8.25 12.66
C VAL A 135 6.04 -8.12 11.17
N ALA A 136 5.93 -6.92 10.61
CA ALA A 136 6.34 -6.64 9.22
C ALA A 136 7.82 -6.96 9.00
N LYS A 137 8.69 -6.50 9.90
CA LYS A 137 10.13 -6.81 9.87
C LYS A 137 10.41 -8.31 9.89
N GLU A 138 9.67 -9.07 10.70
CA GLU A 138 9.79 -10.53 10.75
C GLU A 138 9.38 -11.18 9.42
N HIS A 139 8.30 -10.71 8.78
CA HIS A 139 7.92 -11.23 7.46
C HIS A 139 8.96 -10.91 6.38
N TRP A 140 9.56 -9.72 6.40
CA TRP A 140 10.62 -9.35 5.46
C TRP A 140 11.87 -10.19 5.66
N HIS A 141 12.23 -10.46 6.91
CA HIS A 141 13.31 -11.37 7.23
C HIS A 141 13.05 -12.79 6.70
N GLN A 142 11.83 -13.31 6.88
CA GLN A 142 11.42 -14.60 6.31
C GLN A 142 11.39 -14.60 4.77
N ALA A 143 11.11 -13.45 4.15
CA ALA A 143 11.11 -13.30 2.70
C ALA A 143 12.52 -13.42 2.10
N GLY A 144 13.54 -13.02 2.85
CA GLY A 144 14.96 -13.24 2.55
C GLY A 144 15.61 -12.17 1.68
N GLU A 145 16.81 -12.49 1.17
CA GLU A 145 17.74 -11.52 0.55
C GLU A 145 17.22 -10.86 -0.74
N SER A 146 16.26 -11.45 -1.44
CA SER A 146 15.63 -10.84 -2.61
C SER A 146 14.63 -9.74 -2.26
N VAL A 147 14.36 -9.52 -0.97
CA VAL A 147 13.33 -8.61 -0.46
C VAL A 147 13.90 -7.66 0.59
N GLU A 148 14.38 -8.20 1.72
CA GLU A 148 14.75 -7.42 2.91
C GLU A 148 15.74 -6.26 2.63
N PRO A 149 16.82 -6.45 1.84
CA PRO A 149 17.81 -5.38 1.61
C PRO A 149 17.28 -4.16 0.87
N TRP A 150 16.15 -4.30 0.16
CA TRP A 150 15.56 -3.24 -0.64
C TRP A 150 14.57 -2.38 0.14
N ILE A 151 14.37 -2.66 1.44
CA ILE A 151 13.40 -1.96 2.28
C ILE A 151 14.14 -0.97 3.19
N GLU A 152 13.81 0.30 3.04
CA GLU A 152 14.11 1.33 4.03
C GLU A 152 12.85 1.56 4.88
N PHE A 153 12.85 1.01 6.09
CA PHE A 153 11.69 1.12 6.96
C PHE A 153 11.75 2.34 7.88
N ARG A 154 10.67 3.13 7.89
CA ARG A 154 10.50 4.33 8.71
C ARG A 154 9.29 4.17 9.64
N GLU A 155 9.57 3.81 10.89
CA GLU A 155 8.57 3.66 11.95
C GLU A 155 8.13 5.03 12.50
N GLY A 156 6.82 5.24 12.68
CA GLY A 156 6.24 6.44 13.28
C GLY A 156 5.30 7.23 12.35
N ASP A 157 5.06 8.50 12.70
CA ASP A 157 4.24 9.40 11.88
C ASP A 157 4.92 9.70 10.55
N LEU A 158 4.37 9.13 9.47
CA LEU A 158 4.86 9.33 8.10
C LEU A 158 4.88 10.81 7.68
N LEU A 159 4.01 11.67 8.24
CA LEU A 159 4.06 13.11 7.98
C LEU A 159 5.29 13.78 8.58
N GLN A 160 6.01 13.12 9.49
CA GLN A 160 7.34 13.51 9.92
C GLN A 160 8.42 12.71 9.21
N THR A 161 8.28 11.38 9.13
CA THR A 161 9.37 10.53 8.63
C THR A 161 9.64 10.72 7.14
N LEU A 162 8.67 11.17 6.34
CA LEU A 162 8.84 11.41 4.91
C LEU A 162 9.35 12.82 4.55
N LYS A 163 9.65 13.68 5.54
CA LYS A 163 10.13 15.05 5.30
C LYS A 163 11.61 15.17 4.93
N SER A 164 12.42 14.17 5.25
CA SER A 164 13.87 14.18 4.98
C SER A 164 14.30 12.98 4.16
N ASP A 165 15.48 13.10 3.54
CA ASP A 165 16.20 11.99 2.91
C ASP A 165 15.37 11.24 1.85
N MET A 166 14.55 11.97 1.10
CA MET A 166 13.70 11.41 0.04
C MET A 166 14.43 11.45 -1.30
N PRO A 167 14.50 10.35 -2.07
CA PRO A 167 14.97 10.36 -3.45
C PRO A 167 13.95 11.07 -4.37
N LEU A 168 14.22 11.08 -5.68
CA LEU A 168 13.14 11.31 -6.64
C LEU A 168 12.30 10.04 -6.75
N ILE A 169 10.99 10.18 -6.66
CA ILE A 169 10.05 9.08 -6.47
C ILE A 169 9.49 8.65 -7.83
N ASP A 170 9.60 7.36 -8.12
CA ASP A 170 9.06 6.72 -9.31
C ASP A 170 7.61 6.24 -9.10
N PHE A 171 7.32 5.76 -7.89
CA PHE A 171 6.08 5.09 -7.57
C PHE A 171 5.63 5.34 -6.12
N VAL A 172 4.33 5.43 -5.88
CA VAL A 172 3.74 5.48 -4.54
C VAL A 172 2.59 4.49 -4.41
N LEU A 173 2.55 3.74 -3.31
CA LEU A 173 1.35 3.03 -2.85
C LEU A 173 0.72 3.82 -1.69
N PHE A 174 -0.55 4.16 -1.82
CA PHE A 174 -1.42 4.63 -0.74
C PHE A 174 -2.39 3.52 -0.34
N ASP A 175 -2.02 2.77 0.69
CA ASP A 175 -2.86 1.79 1.37
C ASP A 175 -2.96 2.19 2.85
N ILE A 176 -3.58 3.34 3.07
CA ILE A 176 -3.58 4.05 4.35
C ILE A 176 -4.94 4.68 4.61
N TRP A 177 -5.17 5.07 5.87
CA TRP A 177 -6.28 5.92 6.29
C TRP A 177 -6.53 7.06 5.29
N THR A 178 -7.75 7.16 4.81
CA THR A 178 -8.12 8.02 3.67
C THR A 178 -7.78 9.49 3.89
N ASP A 179 -7.88 9.96 5.14
CA ASP A 179 -7.57 11.31 5.58
C ASP A 179 -6.07 11.64 5.55
N MET A 180 -5.21 10.62 5.54
CA MET A 180 -3.76 10.79 5.43
C MET A 180 -3.28 10.98 3.99
N VAL A 181 -4.07 10.60 2.98
CA VAL A 181 -3.61 10.59 1.58
C VAL A 181 -3.24 11.99 1.09
N VAL A 182 -4.09 12.99 1.32
CA VAL A 182 -3.82 14.37 0.85
C VAL A 182 -2.62 15.01 1.57
N PRO A 183 -2.54 15.01 2.92
CA PRO A 183 -1.37 15.56 3.62
C PRO A 183 -0.06 14.86 3.25
N THR A 184 -0.10 13.55 3.00
CA THR A 184 1.09 12.81 2.56
C THR A 184 1.48 13.18 1.13
N LEU A 185 0.50 13.29 0.23
CA LEU A 185 0.74 13.71 -1.15
C LEU A 185 1.40 15.10 -1.20
N ASP A 186 1.02 16.03 -0.32
CA ASP A 186 1.68 17.35 -0.21
C ASP A 186 3.18 17.26 0.09
N ILE A 187 3.59 16.28 0.90
CA ILE A 187 5.00 16.03 1.24
C ILE A 187 5.73 15.38 0.05
N LEU A 188 5.07 14.45 -0.64
CA LEU A 188 5.69 13.65 -1.70
C LEU A 188 5.73 14.37 -3.07
N GLU A 189 4.74 15.21 -3.39
CA GLU A 189 4.58 15.85 -4.71
C GLU A 189 5.86 16.55 -5.21
N PRO A 190 6.59 17.34 -4.39
CA PRO A 190 7.84 17.98 -4.82
C PRO A 190 8.96 17.01 -5.23
N ARG A 191 8.84 15.71 -4.88
CA ARG A 191 9.81 14.66 -5.18
C ARG A 191 9.33 13.68 -6.25
N LEU A 192 8.08 13.75 -6.68
CA LEU A 192 7.56 12.90 -7.74
C LEU A 192 8.26 13.20 -9.06
N LYS A 193 8.74 12.17 -9.75
CA LYS A 193 9.26 12.31 -11.12
C LYS A 193 8.13 12.58 -12.09
N HIS A 194 8.43 13.28 -13.18
CA HIS A 194 7.53 13.32 -14.33
C HIS A 194 7.29 11.89 -14.85
N GLY A 195 6.03 11.47 -14.88
CA GLY A 195 5.59 10.11 -15.16
C GLY A 195 5.47 9.20 -13.94
N ALA A 196 5.67 9.69 -12.71
CA ALA A 196 5.51 8.89 -11.50
C ALA A 196 4.09 8.33 -11.38
N VAL A 197 3.99 7.10 -10.88
CA VAL A 197 2.71 6.38 -10.74
C VAL A 197 2.31 6.32 -9.27
N LEU A 198 1.06 6.60 -8.97
CA LEU A 198 0.50 6.43 -7.64
C LEU A 198 -0.64 5.41 -7.74
N LEU A 199 -0.65 4.40 -6.88
CA LEU A 199 -1.80 3.53 -6.66
C LEU A 199 -2.46 3.89 -5.33
N VAL A 200 -3.77 4.02 -5.33
CA VAL A 200 -4.56 4.32 -4.12
C VAL A 200 -5.65 3.28 -3.95
N ASP A 201 -5.58 2.51 -2.87
CA ASP A 201 -6.52 1.41 -2.64
C ASP A 201 -7.87 1.87 -2.09
N ASN A 202 -8.88 1.00 -2.19
CA ASN A 202 -10.25 1.16 -1.68
C ASN A 202 -10.98 2.46 -2.07
N THR A 203 -10.59 3.11 -3.17
CA THR A 203 -11.15 4.40 -3.60
C THR A 203 -12.64 4.37 -3.96
N VAL A 204 -13.20 3.19 -4.26
CA VAL A 204 -14.65 3.00 -4.47
C VAL A 204 -15.35 2.66 -3.16
N ALA A 205 -14.83 1.72 -2.38
CA ALA A 205 -15.42 1.31 -1.09
C ALA A 205 -15.43 2.45 -0.06
N SER A 206 -14.37 3.26 -0.04
CA SER A 206 -14.17 4.37 0.90
C SER A 206 -14.29 5.73 0.22
N ARG A 207 -15.09 5.82 -0.85
CA ARG A 207 -15.18 7.00 -1.72
C ARG A 207 -15.39 8.32 -0.97
N GLY A 208 -16.21 8.32 0.08
CA GLY A 208 -16.45 9.51 0.91
C GLY A 208 -15.18 10.02 1.59
N GLY A 209 -14.31 9.14 2.09
CA GLY A 209 -13.04 9.51 2.69
C GLY A 209 -12.01 10.06 1.69
N TYR A 210 -12.14 9.69 0.41
CA TYR A 210 -11.25 10.15 -0.67
C TYR A 210 -11.75 11.39 -1.41
N GLU A 211 -12.83 12.05 -0.98
CA GLU A 211 -13.43 13.18 -1.71
C GLU A 211 -12.41 14.29 -2.03
N ALA A 212 -11.64 14.73 -1.03
CA ALA A 212 -10.63 15.76 -1.20
C ALA A 212 -9.51 15.33 -2.17
N PHE A 213 -9.06 14.08 -2.07
CA PHE A 213 -8.05 13.51 -2.97
C PHE A 213 -8.54 13.44 -4.41
N LEU A 214 -9.75 12.89 -4.62
CA LEU A 214 -10.36 12.76 -5.94
C LEU A 214 -10.62 14.12 -6.58
N ALA A 215 -11.07 15.11 -5.80
CA ALA A 215 -11.25 16.48 -6.27
C ALA A 215 -9.93 17.10 -6.75
N ARG A 216 -8.83 16.91 -6.01
CA ARG A 216 -7.49 17.38 -6.37
C ARG A 216 -7.03 16.79 -7.70
N ILE A 217 -7.01 15.46 -7.81
CA ILE A 217 -6.43 14.80 -9.00
C ILE A 217 -7.28 15.00 -10.27
N LYS A 218 -8.60 15.27 -10.12
CA LYS A 218 -9.55 15.48 -11.23
C LYS A 218 -9.79 16.95 -11.58
N ALA A 219 -9.09 17.90 -10.93
CA ALA A 219 -9.20 19.31 -11.27
C ALA A 219 -8.78 19.59 -12.73
N GLU A 220 -9.37 20.61 -13.36
CA GLU A 220 -9.18 20.94 -14.79
C GLU A 220 -7.70 21.14 -15.18
N ASN A 221 -6.92 21.74 -14.28
CA ASN A 221 -5.48 21.98 -14.44
C ASN A 221 -4.62 21.12 -13.52
N SER A 222 -5.14 19.96 -13.12
CA SER A 222 -4.39 18.99 -12.33
C SER A 222 -3.13 18.54 -13.06
N ASN A 223 -2.03 18.43 -12.29
CA ASN A 223 -0.80 17.75 -12.70
C ASN A 223 -0.97 16.23 -12.77
N TYR A 224 -2.17 15.72 -12.47
CA TYR A 224 -2.44 14.28 -12.42
C TYR A 224 -3.40 13.86 -13.53
N LYS A 225 -3.24 12.61 -13.99
CA LYS A 225 -4.25 11.87 -14.75
C LYS A 225 -4.59 10.61 -13.98
N SER A 226 -5.88 10.32 -13.82
CA SER A 226 -6.32 9.18 -13.03
C SER A 226 -7.38 8.35 -13.72
N MET A 227 -7.41 7.05 -13.38
CA MET A 227 -8.48 6.13 -13.72
C MET A 227 -8.72 5.15 -12.57
N THR A 228 -9.99 4.82 -12.32
CA THR A 228 -10.34 3.76 -11.37
C THR A 228 -10.25 2.41 -12.08
N LEU A 229 -9.39 1.53 -11.57
CA LEU A 229 -9.26 0.15 -12.04
C LEU A 229 -10.33 -0.75 -11.40
N PRO A 230 -10.82 -1.77 -12.10
CA PRO A 230 -12.00 -2.56 -11.70
C PRO A 230 -11.68 -3.67 -10.69
N PHE A 231 -10.88 -3.36 -9.66
CA PHE A 231 -10.60 -4.25 -8.55
C PHE A 231 -11.68 -4.15 -7.46
N ASP A 232 -11.80 -5.17 -6.60
CA ASP A 232 -12.74 -5.10 -5.48
C ASP A 232 -12.41 -3.91 -4.56
N GLY A 233 -13.45 -3.19 -4.13
CA GLY A 233 -13.31 -1.92 -3.42
C GLY A 233 -12.66 -0.76 -4.21
N GLY A 234 -12.22 -0.99 -5.44
CA GLY A 234 -11.62 -0.01 -6.35
C GLY A 234 -10.15 0.32 -6.07
N LEU A 235 -9.35 0.43 -7.13
CA LEU A 235 -7.95 0.83 -7.08
C LEU A 235 -7.74 2.00 -8.04
N GLU A 236 -7.46 3.20 -7.53
CA GLU A 236 -7.23 4.36 -8.41
C GLU A 236 -5.77 4.35 -8.87
N MET A 237 -5.56 4.27 -10.17
CA MET A 237 -4.25 4.49 -10.79
C MET A 237 -4.14 5.96 -11.18
N VAL A 238 -3.09 6.61 -10.71
CA VAL A 238 -2.79 8.01 -10.98
C VAL A 238 -1.39 8.11 -11.59
N THR A 239 -1.24 9.00 -12.56
CA THR A 239 0.06 9.35 -13.16
C THR A 239 0.31 10.84 -13.02
N TYR A 240 1.53 11.22 -12.66
CA TYR A 240 1.95 12.60 -12.43
C TYR A 240 2.64 13.18 -13.67
N TRP A 241 2.05 14.22 -14.24
CA TRP A 241 2.48 14.94 -15.44
C TRP A 241 2.46 16.45 -15.18
N PRO A 242 3.41 16.98 -14.38
CA PRO A 242 3.49 18.40 -14.10
C PRO A 242 3.69 19.21 -15.38
N ARG A 243 2.97 20.33 -15.49
CA ARG A 243 3.04 21.25 -16.64
C ARG A 243 4.11 22.32 -16.46
#